data_AF-A0A2R9SY55-F1
#
_entry.id   AF-A0A2R9SY55-F1
#
_cell.length_a   1.000
_cell.length_b   1.000
_cell.length_c   1.000
_cell.angle_alpha   90.00
_cell.angle_beta   90.00
_cell.angle_gamma   90.00
#
_symmetry.space_group_name_H-M   'P 1'
#
loop_
_entity.id
_entity.type
_entity.pdbx_description
1 polymer ?
#
loop_
_entity_poly.entity_id
_entity_poly.type
_entity_poly.pdbx_seq_one_letter_code
_entity_poly.pdbx_strand_id
1 'polypeptide(L)'
;MINLTKKSLLSFTLIAAMLFSLIPSLTSAAEADQISPLSSGPQAYVNAMQPGWNLGNSLDSVGSDETAWGNPRITKALIDQIAAQGYKSIRIPVTWNNQIGSAPNYTINASYMNRVQEVVDWALDANLYVMINVHHDSWLWISHMENNRNEVVAKYNAVWTQIANRFKNHSSKLMFESVNEPRFSDGGTTSETKAFQMLDELNVSFHRIVRSSGAQNAVRPLVLSTLEASPTQTRMNELYNTMTKLNDSNLIATVHYYGFWPFSVNIAGYTRFETDTRNDIDQTFNNVYNTFIARGIPVILGEYGLLGFDQNTGVIEQGEKLKFFEYLTYYLKQKNITHMLWDNGQHFNRTAFTWSDPELYNMMKAGWSGRSSTADTDLVFVKKGAAVQDKSIPLNLNGNTLSEIRTNGQLLTAGQDYVLSGNSITFKSGLLTRLTSSGQLGVNAVLTAKFNRGADWNFRVIQNDKPVLRSTQGSTASFSIPTTFNGDQLATMEAVYATGGNAGPQDWTSFKEFEYTFSPSYASGEIKLKPAFFNEVRDGEIILKFHFWSGEIITYKITKNGSSVTGNVS
;
A
#
# COMPACT_ATOMS: atom_id res chain seq x y z
N MET A 1 5.17 -81.98 -37.92
CA MET A 1 4.63 -83.32 -37.61
C MET A 1 3.29 -83.14 -36.89
N ILE A 2 2.20 -83.61 -37.53
CA ILE A 2 1.01 -84.24 -36.94
C ILE A 2 0.16 -83.34 -35.99
N ASN A 3 -0.88 -82.69 -36.52
CA ASN A 3 -2.31 -83.11 -36.57
C ASN A 3 -3.10 -82.79 -35.28
N LEU A 4 -4.02 -81.82 -35.35
CA LEU A 4 -5.47 -81.96 -35.60
C LEU A 4 -6.31 -82.33 -34.36
N THR A 5 -7.27 -81.44 -34.09
CA THR A 5 -8.70 -81.71 -33.76
C THR A 5 -9.07 -81.88 -32.27
N LYS A 6 -10.25 -81.47 -31.76
CA LYS A 6 -11.57 -81.10 -32.32
C LYS A 6 -12.39 -80.40 -31.20
N LYS A 7 -13.30 -79.49 -31.62
CA LYS A 7 -14.74 -79.30 -31.23
C LYS A 7 -15.25 -80.04 -29.96
N SER A 8 -16.20 -79.59 -29.14
CA SER A 8 -17.19 -78.48 -29.09
C SER A 8 -18.22 -78.86 -27.98
N LEU A 9 -19.06 -77.90 -27.56
CA LEU A 9 -20.38 -77.99 -26.87
C LEU A 9 -20.36 -77.90 -25.31
N LEU A 10 -20.80 -76.77 -24.73
CA LEU A 10 -22.20 -76.34 -24.41
C LEU A 10 -22.74 -77.11 -23.17
N SER A 11 -23.13 -76.49 -22.05
CA SER A 11 -24.19 -75.47 -21.91
C SER A 11 -24.38 -74.94 -20.46
N PHE A 12 -24.73 -73.64 -20.34
CA PHE A 12 -25.56 -72.93 -19.32
C PHE A 12 -25.08 -72.88 -17.84
N THR A 13 -24.98 -71.72 -17.16
CA THR A 13 -26.02 -70.67 -16.99
C THR A 13 -25.41 -69.33 -16.45
N LEU A 14 -25.87 -68.20 -17.03
CA LEU A 14 -25.95 -66.76 -16.62
C LEU A 14 -25.74 -66.38 -15.12
N ILE A 15 -25.29 -65.20 -14.62
CA ILE A 15 -25.00 -63.80 -15.05
C ILE A 15 -24.14 -63.16 -13.93
N ALA A 16 -23.23 -62.22 -14.28
CA ALA A 16 -23.10 -60.87 -13.66
C ALA A 16 -21.65 -60.36 -13.65
N ALA A 17 -21.35 -59.55 -14.67
CA ALA A 17 -20.45 -58.40 -14.68
C ALA A 17 -19.32 -58.30 -13.62
N MET A 18 -18.09 -58.59 -14.04
CA MET A 18 -16.89 -57.86 -13.62
C MET A 18 -15.74 -58.22 -14.58
N LEU A 19 -15.40 -57.30 -15.49
CA LEU A 19 -14.26 -57.42 -16.38
C LEU A 19 -13.61 -56.04 -16.49
N PHE A 20 -12.49 -55.88 -15.81
CA PHE A 20 -11.19 -55.47 -16.34
C PHE A 20 -10.39 -54.68 -15.32
N SER A 21 -9.47 -55.41 -14.72
CA SER A 21 -8.21 -54.92 -14.20
C SER A 21 -7.28 -54.48 -15.34
N LEU A 22 -6.61 -53.34 -15.10
CA LEU A 22 -5.26 -52.93 -15.52
C LEU A 22 -5.07 -52.22 -16.88
N ILE A 23 -4.79 -50.90 -16.81
CA ILE A 23 -3.53 -50.21 -17.18
C ILE A 23 -3.63 -48.76 -16.59
N PRO A 24 -2.52 -48.12 -16.16
CA PRO A 24 -2.53 -47.05 -15.18
C PRO A 24 -2.74 -45.66 -15.79
N SER A 25 -3.65 -44.89 -15.21
CA SER A 25 -3.84 -43.47 -15.53
C SER A 25 -2.85 -42.64 -14.72
N LEU A 26 -1.94 -41.96 -15.42
CA LEU A 26 -1.25 -40.77 -14.94
C LEU A 26 -2.31 -39.69 -14.64
N THR A 27 -2.73 -39.59 -13.38
CA THR A 27 -3.49 -38.43 -12.90
C THR A 27 -2.51 -37.44 -12.30
N SER A 28 -2.28 -36.36 -13.06
CA SER A 28 -1.92 -35.06 -12.52
C SER A 28 -2.90 -34.73 -11.39
N ALA A 29 -2.43 -34.82 -10.15
CA ALA A 29 -3.14 -34.28 -9.01
C ALA A 29 -2.90 -32.77 -9.04
N ALA A 30 -3.88 -32.03 -9.54
CA ALA A 30 -4.04 -30.63 -9.18
C ALA A 30 -4.17 -30.57 -7.65
N GLU A 31 -3.24 -29.90 -6.98
CA GLU A 31 -3.38 -29.53 -5.57
C GLU A 31 -4.61 -28.64 -5.44
N ALA A 32 -5.72 -29.24 -4.99
CA ALA A 32 -6.89 -28.50 -4.58
C ALA A 32 -6.56 -27.81 -3.25
N ASP A 33 -6.67 -26.48 -3.24
CA ASP A 33 -6.61 -25.60 -2.07
C ASP A 33 -7.39 -26.23 -0.90
N GLN A 34 -6.65 -26.71 0.10
CA GLN A 34 -7.19 -27.07 1.41
C GLN A 34 -7.54 -25.76 2.13
N ILE A 35 -8.76 -25.27 1.93
CA ILE A 35 -9.33 -24.22 2.77
C ILE A 35 -9.42 -24.78 4.19
N SER A 36 -8.52 -24.31 5.06
CA SER A 36 -8.50 -24.67 6.49
C SER A 36 -9.83 -24.28 7.15
N PRO A 37 -10.35 -25.11 8.09
CA PRO A 37 -11.59 -24.80 8.79
C PRO A 37 -11.45 -23.49 9.59
N LEU A 38 -12.50 -22.66 9.55
CA LEU A 38 -12.64 -21.43 10.32
C LEU A 38 -12.20 -21.67 11.77
N SER A 39 -11.05 -21.11 12.14
CA SER A 39 -10.50 -21.25 13.48
C SER A 39 -11.45 -20.62 14.50
N SER A 40 -11.56 -21.22 15.68
CA SER A 40 -12.02 -20.54 16.89
C SER A 40 -10.80 -19.89 17.57
N GLY A 41 -10.91 -18.66 18.11
CA GLY A 41 -9.82 -18.01 18.86
C GLY A 41 -9.36 -16.66 18.28
N PRO A 42 -8.20 -16.13 18.71
CA PRO A 42 -7.74 -14.77 18.37
C PRO A 42 -7.49 -14.58 16.86
N GLN A 43 -7.07 -15.62 16.14
CA GLN A 43 -6.96 -15.56 14.66
C GLN A 43 -8.33 -15.40 13.98
N ALA A 44 -9.39 -16.01 14.51
CA ALA A 44 -10.74 -15.86 13.97
C ALA A 44 -11.24 -14.43 14.10
N TYR A 45 -10.96 -13.81 15.25
CA TYR A 45 -11.25 -12.42 15.53
C TYR A 45 -10.55 -11.52 14.51
N VAL A 46 -9.24 -11.70 14.32
CA VAL A 46 -8.45 -10.89 13.37
C VAL A 46 -8.91 -11.13 11.93
N ASN A 47 -9.20 -12.37 11.52
CA ASN A 47 -9.72 -12.67 10.19
C ASN A 47 -11.08 -11.99 9.93
N ALA A 48 -11.93 -11.85 10.94
CA ALA A 48 -13.23 -11.19 10.83
C ALA A 48 -13.12 -9.66 10.61
N MET A 49 -11.97 -9.06 10.95
CA MET A 49 -11.68 -7.65 10.72
C MET A 49 -11.39 -7.31 9.25
N GLN A 50 -11.07 -8.30 8.42
CA GLN A 50 -10.59 -8.09 7.05
C GLN A 50 -11.73 -7.66 6.11
N PRO A 51 -11.60 -6.52 5.38
CA PRO A 51 -10.50 -5.55 5.37
C PRO A 51 -10.69 -4.39 6.35
N GLY A 52 -9.60 -3.69 6.68
CA GLY A 52 -9.61 -2.49 7.53
C GLY A 52 -9.25 -1.18 6.82
N TRP A 53 -9.64 -0.06 7.44
CA TRP A 53 -9.36 1.31 6.98
C TRP A 53 -8.92 2.20 8.16
N ASN A 54 -7.93 3.07 7.97
CA ASN A 54 -7.49 4.03 8.98
C ASN A 54 -8.16 5.38 8.79
N LEU A 55 -8.66 5.95 9.89
CA LEU A 55 -9.13 7.34 9.96
C LEU A 55 -7.96 8.31 10.18
N GLY A 56 -6.95 8.26 9.32
CA GLY A 56 -5.69 9.01 9.47
C GLY A 56 -5.88 10.53 9.37
N ASN A 57 -4.93 11.30 9.89
CA ASN A 57 -4.94 12.77 9.91
C ASN A 57 -6.26 13.38 10.42
N SER A 58 -6.88 12.73 11.40
CA SER A 58 -8.10 13.16 12.09
C SER A 58 -7.80 13.39 13.57
N LEU A 59 -8.22 12.49 14.46
CA LEU A 59 -7.96 12.58 15.90
C LEU A 59 -6.47 12.44 16.25
N ASP A 60 -5.67 11.90 15.34
CA ASP A 60 -4.23 11.84 15.39
C ASP A 60 -3.52 13.16 15.04
N SER A 61 -4.20 14.11 14.41
CA SER A 61 -3.58 15.38 14.03
C SER A 61 -2.99 16.15 15.21
N VAL A 62 -1.80 16.71 15.02
CA VAL A 62 -1.13 17.51 16.04
C VAL A 62 -1.59 18.97 15.93
N GLY A 63 -2.52 19.36 16.80
CA GLY A 63 -3.01 20.73 16.87
C GLY A 63 -4.12 20.91 17.91
N SER A 64 -5.00 21.88 17.67
CA SER A 64 -6.10 22.23 18.59
C SER A 64 -7.17 21.14 18.69
N ASP A 65 -7.50 20.49 17.57
CA ASP A 65 -8.49 19.42 17.47
C ASP A 65 -8.26 18.56 16.22
N GLU A 66 -9.17 17.63 15.96
CA GLU A 66 -9.10 16.67 14.84
C GLU A 66 -9.12 17.28 13.42
N THR A 67 -9.25 18.61 13.29
CA THR A 67 -9.26 19.32 12.01
C THR A 67 -7.94 20.01 11.70
N ALA A 68 -6.95 19.94 12.61
CA ALA A 68 -5.70 20.68 12.52
C ALA A 68 -4.87 20.40 11.25
N TRP A 69 -5.05 19.21 10.64
CA TRP A 69 -4.38 18.83 9.39
C TRP A 69 -5.29 18.88 8.16
N GLY A 70 -6.39 19.63 8.22
CA GLY A 70 -7.21 19.99 7.06
C GLY A 70 -8.39 19.05 6.77
N ASN A 71 -8.49 17.91 7.46
CA ASN A 71 -9.67 17.06 7.37
C ASN A 71 -10.88 17.70 8.09
N PRO A 72 -12.11 17.49 7.59
CA PRO A 72 -13.31 17.93 8.30
C PRO A 72 -13.51 17.13 9.58
N ARG A 73 -14.31 17.67 10.52
CA ARG A 73 -14.79 16.90 11.68
C ARG A 73 -15.43 15.60 11.21
N ILE A 74 -15.12 14.51 11.91
CA ILE A 74 -15.63 13.17 11.60
C ILE A 74 -17.16 13.17 11.74
N THR A 75 -17.87 12.60 10.77
CA THR A 75 -19.34 12.48 10.82
C THR A 75 -19.73 11.01 10.92
N LYS A 76 -20.90 10.72 11.52
CA LYS A 76 -21.46 9.37 11.47
C LYS A 76 -21.64 8.87 10.04
N ALA A 77 -22.05 9.77 9.14
CA ALA A 77 -22.20 9.46 7.71
C ALA A 77 -20.90 8.96 7.08
N LEU A 78 -19.74 9.54 7.41
CA LEU A 78 -18.44 9.03 6.96
C LEU A 78 -18.23 7.57 7.40
N ILE A 79 -18.49 7.26 8.66
CA ILE A 79 -18.31 5.90 9.21
C ILE A 79 -19.27 4.91 8.55
N ASP A 80 -20.54 5.28 8.39
CA ASP A 80 -21.55 4.48 7.71
C ASP A 80 -21.14 4.22 6.24
N GLN A 81 -20.56 5.21 5.56
CA GLN A 81 -20.06 5.07 4.19
C GLN A 81 -18.86 4.13 4.10
N ILE A 82 -17.89 4.22 5.03
CA ILE A 82 -16.76 3.29 5.07
C ILE A 82 -17.25 1.84 5.25
N ALA A 83 -18.20 1.60 6.15
CA ALA A 83 -18.81 0.28 6.30
C ALA A 83 -19.53 -0.17 5.00
N ALA A 84 -20.28 0.74 4.35
CA ALA A 84 -20.97 0.46 3.08
C ALA A 84 -20.01 0.14 1.91
N GLN A 85 -18.77 0.64 1.94
CA GLN A 85 -17.73 0.26 0.97
C GLN A 85 -17.21 -1.18 1.18
N GLY A 86 -17.63 -1.87 2.25
CA GLY A 86 -17.29 -3.27 2.54
C GLY A 86 -16.15 -3.46 3.53
N TYR A 87 -15.64 -2.38 4.14
CA TYR A 87 -14.71 -2.49 5.26
C TYR A 87 -15.40 -3.09 6.49
N LYS A 88 -14.66 -3.93 7.22
CA LYS A 88 -15.16 -4.61 8.42
C LYS A 88 -14.46 -4.15 9.69
N SER A 89 -13.37 -3.42 9.56
CA SER A 89 -12.67 -2.81 10.68
C SER A 89 -12.23 -1.39 10.37
N ILE A 90 -12.11 -0.58 11.42
CA ILE A 90 -11.60 0.79 11.36
C ILE A 90 -10.57 1.00 12.47
N ARG A 91 -9.43 1.58 12.11
CA ARG A 91 -8.44 2.06 13.07
C ARG A 91 -8.60 3.56 13.20
N ILE A 92 -8.81 4.01 14.43
CA ILE A 92 -9.00 5.41 14.79
C ILE A 92 -7.73 5.82 15.55
N PRO A 93 -6.68 6.29 14.83
CA PRO A 93 -5.49 6.78 15.48
C PRO A 93 -5.82 8.06 16.27
N VAL A 94 -5.30 8.19 17.50
CA VAL A 94 -5.61 9.32 18.39
C VAL A 94 -4.33 9.86 19.03
N THR A 95 -4.09 11.16 18.88
CA THR A 95 -2.98 11.86 19.55
C THR A 95 -3.53 12.62 20.74
N TRP A 96 -3.08 12.24 21.94
CA TRP A 96 -3.62 12.75 23.19
C TRP A 96 -2.86 13.94 23.75
N ASN A 97 -1.61 14.16 23.33
CA ASN A 97 -0.67 15.12 23.93
C ASN A 97 -1.28 16.49 24.28
N ASN A 98 -1.97 17.13 23.34
CA ASN A 98 -2.54 18.48 23.53
C ASN A 98 -3.83 18.49 24.37
N GLN A 99 -4.30 17.31 24.76
CA GLN A 99 -5.55 17.08 25.48
C GLN A 99 -5.30 16.51 26.88
N ILE A 100 -4.04 16.41 27.30
CA ILE A 100 -3.63 15.90 28.61
C ILE A 100 -3.32 17.07 29.55
N GLY A 101 -3.96 17.10 30.71
CA GLY A 101 -3.68 18.06 31.78
C GLY A 101 -2.33 17.85 32.48
N SER A 102 -2.04 18.68 33.48
CA SER A 102 -0.77 18.60 34.20
C SER A 102 -0.62 17.33 35.04
N ALA A 103 0.64 17.01 35.37
CA ALA A 103 0.99 16.06 36.41
C ALA A 103 0.33 16.44 37.77
N PRO A 104 0.13 15.46 38.68
CA PRO A 104 0.39 14.03 38.51
C PRO A 104 -0.79 13.28 37.85
N ASN A 105 -1.95 13.93 37.70
CA ASN A 105 -3.18 13.26 37.27
C ASN A 105 -3.22 13.03 35.76
N TYR A 106 -2.60 13.91 34.97
CA TYR A 106 -2.61 13.86 33.51
C TYR A 106 -4.04 13.68 32.95
N THR A 107 -5.00 14.38 33.56
CA THR A 107 -6.43 14.22 33.24
C THR A 107 -6.66 14.56 31.77
N ILE A 108 -7.23 13.62 31.01
CA ILE A 108 -7.59 13.85 29.61
C ILE A 108 -8.81 14.78 29.58
N ASN A 109 -8.77 15.78 28.68
CA ASN A 109 -9.87 16.69 28.44
C ASN A 109 -11.18 15.91 28.22
N ALA A 110 -12.17 16.16 29.07
CA ALA A 110 -13.40 15.38 29.09
C ALA A 110 -14.18 15.46 27.76
N SER A 111 -14.22 16.65 27.15
CA SER A 111 -14.89 16.85 25.85
C SER A 111 -14.18 16.10 24.73
N TYR A 112 -12.85 16.06 24.76
CA TYR A 112 -12.07 15.29 23.78
C TYR A 112 -12.25 13.77 23.96
N MET A 113 -12.22 13.26 25.20
CA MET A 113 -12.51 11.84 25.46
C MET A 113 -13.94 11.45 25.03
N ASN A 114 -14.93 12.34 25.25
CA ASN A 114 -16.29 12.13 24.78
C ASN A 114 -16.36 12.10 23.25
N ARG A 115 -15.59 12.96 22.59
CA ARG A 115 -15.51 12.98 21.12
C ARG A 115 -14.89 11.69 20.56
N VAL A 116 -13.80 11.19 21.16
CA VAL A 116 -13.21 9.91 20.77
C VAL A 116 -14.23 8.78 20.96
N GLN A 117 -14.92 8.75 22.10
CA GLN A 117 -15.94 7.75 22.37
C GLN A 117 -17.10 7.81 21.36
N GLU A 118 -17.58 9.00 21.00
CA GLU A 118 -18.65 9.17 20.00
C GLU A 118 -18.29 8.52 18.66
N VAL A 119 -17.06 8.71 18.17
CA VAL A 119 -16.60 8.10 16.91
C VAL A 119 -16.45 6.58 17.05
N VAL A 120 -15.95 6.10 18.20
CA VAL A 120 -15.88 4.66 18.50
C VAL A 120 -17.28 4.04 18.51
N ASP A 121 -18.24 4.70 19.15
CA ASP A 121 -19.64 4.24 19.25
C ASP A 121 -20.28 4.18 17.86
N TRP A 122 -20.10 5.20 17.01
CA TRP A 122 -20.57 5.16 15.62
C TRP A 122 -19.99 3.99 14.82
N ALA A 123 -18.71 3.68 15.00
CA ALA A 123 -18.07 2.56 14.31
C ALA A 123 -18.58 1.20 14.81
N LEU A 124 -18.79 1.05 16.11
CA LEU A 124 -19.39 -0.15 16.70
C LEU A 124 -20.85 -0.33 16.26
N ASP A 125 -21.63 0.75 16.18
CA ASP A 125 -23.02 0.76 15.67
C ASP A 125 -23.08 0.38 14.19
N ALA A 126 -22.08 0.78 13.40
CA ALA A 126 -21.87 0.33 12.02
C ALA A 126 -21.34 -1.11 11.93
N ASN A 127 -21.30 -1.85 13.05
CA ASN A 127 -20.88 -3.24 13.18
C ASN A 127 -19.40 -3.50 12.85
N LEU A 128 -18.57 -2.46 12.84
CA LEU A 128 -17.13 -2.56 12.59
C LEU A 128 -16.38 -3.07 13.82
N TYR A 129 -15.25 -3.74 13.59
CA TYR A 129 -14.19 -3.85 14.59
C TYR A 129 -13.44 -2.53 14.68
N VAL A 130 -13.04 -2.12 15.88
CA VAL A 130 -12.46 -0.79 16.13
C VAL A 130 -11.13 -0.94 16.84
N MET A 131 -10.09 -0.29 16.32
CA MET A 131 -8.80 -0.15 17.00
C MET A 131 -8.56 1.30 17.39
N ILE A 132 -8.25 1.57 18.66
CA ILE A 132 -7.79 2.88 19.15
C ILE A 132 -6.40 2.75 19.78
N ASN A 133 -5.64 3.84 19.82
CA ASN A 133 -4.26 3.84 20.32
C ASN A 133 -3.88 5.16 21.02
N VAL A 134 -2.60 5.27 21.36
CA VAL A 134 -1.89 6.56 21.47
C VAL A 134 -1.00 6.68 20.23
N HIS A 135 -1.14 7.76 19.45
CA HIS A 135 -0.62 7.82 18.09
C HIS A 135 0.70 8.61 17.99
N HIS A 136 0.66 9.92 17.70
CA HIS A 136 1.87 10.75 17.63
C HIS A 136 2.44 11.12 19.00
N ASP A 137 1.76 10.73 20.08
CA ASP A 137 2.34 10.66 21.42
C ASP A 137 3.69 9.92 21.43
N SER A 138 3.88 8.96 20.50
CA SER A 138 5.10 8.19 20.32
C SER A 138 6.35 9.04 20.15
N TRP A 139 6.34 10.02 19.24
CA TRP A 139 7.47 10.92 18.99
C TRP A 139 7.33 12.29 19.67
N LEU A 140 6.12 12.66 20.12
CA LEU A 140 5.91 13.94 20.83
C LEU A 140 6.49 13.93 22.25
N TRP A 141 6.39 12.80 22.96
CA TRP A 141 6.86 12.73 24.34
C TRP A 141 7.27 11.33 24.83
N ILE A 142 6.71 10.24 24.27
CA ILE A 142 7.11 8.88 24.66
C ILE A 142 8.57 8.61 24.28
N SER A 143 9.03 9.11 23.13
CA SER A 143 10.40 8.97 22.65
C SER A 143 11.46 9.52 23.61
N HIS A 144 11.10 10.47 24.47
CA HIS A 144 11.97 11.07 25.49
C HIS A 144 12.22 10.17 26.72
N MET A 145 11.71 8.93 26.72
CA MET A 145 11.74 8.03 27.88
C MET A 145 13.13 7.75 28.44
N GLU A 146 14.19 7.72 27.62
CA GLU A 146 15.56 7.48 28.13
C GLU A 146 15.96 8.53 29.17
N ASN A 147 15.69 9.80 28.87
CA ASN A 147 16.10 10.93 29.69
C ASN A 147 15.06 11.28 30.76
N ASN A 148 13.77 10.99 30.51
CA ASN A 148 12.64 11.40 31.35
C ASN A 148 11.73 10.23 31.77
N ARG A 149 12.32 9.05 32.02
CA ARG A 149 11.59 7.79 32.24
C ARG A 149 10.42 7.91 33.23
N ASN A 150 10.64 8.52 34.40
CA ASN A 150 9.63 8.60 35.44
C ASN A 150 8.40 9.39 35.00
N GLU A 151 8.60 10.52 34.32
CA GLU A 151 7.51 11.36 33.82
C GLU A 151 6.77 10.67 32.67
N VAL A 152 7.52 10.12 31.70
CA VAL A 152 6.94 9.44 30.55
C VAL A 152 6.10 8.24 30.99
N VAL A 153 6.62 7.39 31.87
CA VAL A 153 5.90 6.22 32.38
C VAL A 153 4.68 6.64 33.22
N ALA A 154 4.79 7.70 34.04
CA ALA A 154 3.66 8.22 34.80
C ALA A 154 2.54 8.74 33.88
N LYS A 155 2.88 9.55 32.88
CA LYS A 155 1.94 10.08 31.88
C LYS A 155 1.30 8.96 31.07
N TYR A 156 2.10 8.02 30.55
CA TYR A 156 1.62 6.86 29.79
C TYR A 156 0.64 6.01 30.60
N ASN A 157 0.99 5.69 31.86
CA ASN A 157 0.13 4.90 32.72
C ASN A 157 -1.18 5.63 33.07
N ALA A 158 -1.12 6.94 33.34
CA ALA A 158 -2.30 7.73 33.63
C ALA A 158 -3.25 7.84 32.42
N VAL A 159 -2.71 8.02 31.22
CA VAL A 159 -3.48 8.05 29.96
C VAL A 159 -4.17 6.70 29.74
N TRP A 160 -3.43 5.60 29.76
CA TRP A 160 -4.02 4.27 29.55
C TRP A 160 -5.00 3.86 30.64
N THR A 161 -4.78 4.27 31.90
CA THR A 161 -5.75 4.03 32.98
C THR A 161 -7.09 4.71 32.70
N GLN A 162 -7.06 5.96 32.22
CA GLN A 162 -8.27 6.70 31.87
C GLN A 162 -8.99 6.10 30.65
N ILE A 163 -8.24 5.76 29.59
CA ILE A 163 -8.79 5.10 28.39
C ILE A 163 -9.40 3.74 28.74
N ALA A 164 -8.66 2.88 29.46
CA ALA A 164 -9.14 1.57 29.87
C ALA A 164 -10.43 1.68 30.69
N ASN A 165 -10.48 2.59 31.68
CA ASN A 165 -11.67 2.81 32.50
C ASN A 165 -12.86 3.35 31.69
N ARG A 166 -12.62 4.25 30.74
CA ARG A 166 -13.65 4.80 29.87
C ARG A 166 -14.33 3.71 29.04
N PHE A 167 -13.52 2.85 28.44
CA PHE A 167 -13.99 1.88 27.44
C PHE A 167 -14.24 0.47 28.00
N LYS A 168 -14.08 0.23 29.31
CA LYS A 168 -14.14 -1.13 29.92
C LYS A 168 -15.42 -1.92 29.68
N ASN A 169 -16.54 -1.25 29.42
CA ASN A 169 -17.83 -1.90 29.16
C ASN A 169 -18.19 -2.01 27.66
N HIS A 170 -17.37 -1.45 26.76
CA HIS A 170 -17.65 -1.51 25.32
C HIS A 170 -17.40 -2.92 24.79
N SER A 171 -18.10 -3.25 23.69
CA SER A 171 -17.99 -4.53 22.96
C SER A 171 -16.55 -4.99 22.78
N SER A 172 -16.33 -6.31 22.75
CA SER A 172 -15.02 -6.91 22.45
C SER A 172 -14.56 -6.65 21.01
N LYS A 173 -15.42 -6.13 20.13
CA LYS A 173 -15.02 -5.59 18.81
C LYS A 173 -14.10 -4.37 18.88
N LEU A 174 -14.08 -3.67 20.02
CA LEU A 174 -13.08 -2.63 20.29
C LEU A 174 -11.81 -3.27 20.84
N MET A 175 -10.65 -2.93 20.26
CA MET A 175 -9.32 -3.35 20.71
C MET A 175 -8.44 -2.13 20.96
N PHE A 176 -7.42 -2.32 21.79
CA PHE A 176 -6.47 -1.25 22.15
C PHE A 176 -5.08 -1.60 21.62
N GLU A 177 -4.47 -0.66 20.91
CA GLU A 177 -3.06 -0.72 20.49
C GLU A 177 -2.20 0.13 21.42
N SER A 178 -1.13 -0.45 21.97
CA SER A 178 -0.35 0.15 23.06
C SER A 178 0.28 1.51 22.73
N VAL A 179 0.84 1.66 21.53
CA VAL A 179 1.47 2.87 21.00
C VAL A 179 1.77 2.69 19.52
N ASN A 180 1.50 3.72 18.71
CA ASN A 180 1.83 3.74 17.30
C ASN A 180 3.33 3.93 17.06
N GLU A 181 3.92 3.14 16.17
CA GLU A 181 5.31 3.27 15.71
C GLU A 181 6.29 3.71 16.81
N PRO A 182 6.37 2.95 17.93
CA PRO A 182 7.15 3.35 19.09
C PRO A 182 8.60 3.55 18.69
N ARG A 183 9.11 4.75 18.90
CA ARG A 183 10.47 5.16 18.59
C ARG A 183 11.02 5.97 19.75
N PHE A 184 12.32 5.90 19.95
CA PHE A 184 12.99 6.57 21.06
C PHE A 184 14.15 7.44 20.58
N SER A 185 14.39 7.51 19.27
CA SER A 185 15.46 8.31 18.67
C SER A 185 15.15 9.82 18.69
N ASP A 186 13.88 10.20 18.71
CA ASP A 186 13.46 11.60 18.79
C ASP A 186 13.61 12.08 20.23
N GLY A 187 14.78 12.65 20.57
CA GLY A 187 15.08 13.19 21.90
C GLY A 187 15.48 12.16 22.97
N GLY A 188 15.73 10.91 22.57
CA GLY A 188 16.16 9.83 23.46
C GLY A 188 17.35 9.02 22.91
N THR A 189 17.15 7.72 22.72
CA THR A 189 18.20 6.74 22.40
C THR A 189 18.21 6.33 20.93
N THR A 190 19.40 6.15 20.38
CA THR A 190 19.64 5.43 19.11
C THR A 190 20.06 3.97 19.34
N SER A 191 20.19 3.54 20.61
CA SER A 191 20.49 2.15 20.95
C SER A 191 19.23 1.30 20.86
N GLU A 192 19.16 0.40 19.87
CA GLU A 192 18.01 -0.51 19.75
C GLU A 192 17.79 -1.36 20.99
N THR A 193 18.85 -1.82 21.66
CA THR A 193 18.72 -2.59 22.91
C THR A 193 17.98 -1.81 24.00
N LYS A 194 18.31 -0.52 24.19
CA LYS A 194 17.60 0.33 25.14
C LYS A 194 16.17 0.61 24.68
N ALA A 195 15.97 0.84 23.38
CA ALA A 195 14.65 1.01 22.79
C ALA A 195 13.75 -0.21 23.03
N PHE A 196 14.28 -1.43 22.89
CA PHE A 196 13.55 -2.68 23.19
C PHE A 196 13.15 -2.78 24.66
N GLN A 197 14.07 -2.44 25.58
CA GLN A 197 13.77 -2.45 27.02
C GLN A 197 12.66 -1.46 27.39
N MET A 198 12.69 -0.25 26.81
CA MET A 198 11.66 0.76 27.05
C MET A 198 10.32 0.37 26.43
N LEU A 199 10.32 -0.17 25.20
CA LEU A 199 9.09 -0.66 24.57
C LEU A 199 8.47 -1.82 25.34
N ASP A 200 9.29 -2.77 25.79
CA ASP A 200 8.84 -3.89 26.63
C ASP A 200 8.22 -3.37 27.95
N GLU A 201 8.84 -2.39 28.60
CA GLU A 201 8.28 -1.76 29.81
C GLU A 201 6.90 -1.14 29.54
N LEU A 202 6.76 -0.38 28.45
CA LEU A 202 5.48 0.24 28.07
C LEU A 202 4.41 -0.81 27.76
N ASN A 203 4.74 -1.83 26.96
CA ASN A 203 3.82 -2.92 26.60
C ASN A 203 3.35 -3.72 27.83
N VAL A 204 4.26 -4.04 28.76
CA VAL A 204 3.93 -4.74 30.01
C VAL A 204 3.05 -3.87 30.92
N SER A 205 3.36 -2.57 31.04
CA SER A 205 2.56 -1.66 31.86
C SER A 205 1.16 -1.49 31.28
N PHE A 206 1.05 -1.27 29.96
CA PHE A 206 -0.22 -1.20 29.23
C PHE A 206 -1.07 -2.45 29.42
N HIS A 207 -0.51 -3.63 29.18
CA HIS A 207 -1.19 -4.91 29.38
C HIS A 207 -1.78 -5.03 30.79
N ARG A 208 -0.94 -4.77 31.81
CA ARG A 208 -1.34 -4.82 33.22
C ARG A 208 -2.46 -3.84 33.53
N ILE A 209 -2.36 -2.59 33.08
CA ILE A 209 -3.38 -1.55 33.30
C ILE A 209 -4.72 -1.99 32.72
N VAL A 210 -4.72 -2.43 31.46
CA VAL A 210 -5.96 -2.83 30.78
C VAL A 210 -6.56 -4.06 31.46
N ARG A 211 -5.79 -5.12 31.71
CA ARG A 211 -6.31 -6.33 32.36
C ARG A 211 -6.83 -6.08 33.77
N SER A 212 -6.17 -5.20 34.53
CA SER A 212 -6.57 -4.87 35.91
C SER A 212 -7.83 -4.01 35.99
N SER A 213 -8.28 -3.41 34.88
CA SER A 213 -9.50 -2.57 34.86
C SER A 213 -10.81 -3.37 34.81
N GLY A 214 -10.75 -4.69 34.63
CA GLY A 214 -11.89 -5.61 34.71
C GLY A 214 -12.91 -5.47 33.56
N ALA A 215 -14.13 -5.98 33.78
CA ALA A 215 -15.20 -6.02 32.77
C ALA A 215 -14.71 -6.63 31.43
N GLN A 216 -15.05 -6.03 30.29
CA GLN A 216 -14.63 -6.54 28.99
C GLN A 216 -13.12 -6.42 28.75
N ASN A 217 -12.42 -5.57 29.51
CA ASN A 217 -10.96 -5.42 29.40
C ASN A 217 -10.17 -6.62 29.93
N ALA A 218 -10.81 -7.49 30.75
CA ALA A 218 -10.20 -8.74 31.21
C ALA A 218 -9.83 -9.68 30.06
N VAL A 219 -10.55 -9.60 28.93
CA VAL A 219 -10.35 -10.43 27.73
C VAL A 219 -10.31 -9.60 26.43
N ARG A 220 -10.31 -8.27 26.50
CA ARG A 220 -10.25 -7.41 25.32
C ARG A 220 -8.98 -7.71 24.51
N PRO A 221 -9.08 -7.85 23.18
CA PRO A 221 -7.89 -7.96 22.34
C PRO A 221 -6.97 -6.75 22.50
N LEU A 222 -5.68 -7.02 22.69
CA LEU A 222 -4.65 -5.99 22.81
C LEU A 222 -3.65 -6.14 21.67
N VAL A 223 -3.36 -5.03 21.01
CA VAL A 223 -2.46 -4.96 19.86
C VAL A 223 -1.13 -4.36 20.33
N LEU A 224 -0.04 -5.06 20.06
CA LEU A 224 1.31 -4.65 20.44
C LEU A 224 2.17 -4.48 19.18
N SER A 225 2.82 -3.33 19.05
CA SER A 225 3.63 -2.98 17.89
C SER A 225 5.08 -3.40 18.05
N THR A 226 5.75 -3.73 16.95
CA THR A 226 7.22 -3.80 16.91
C THR A 226 7.80 -2.38 17.05
N LEU A 227 9.11 -2.29 17.31
CA LEU A 227 9.79 -0.98 17.33
C LEU A 227 9.64 -0.28 15.96
N GLU A 228 9.15 0.96 15.97
CA GLU A 228 8.75 1.77 14.80
C GLU A 228 7.72 1.07 13.89
N ALA A 229 6.96 0.10 14.41
CA ALA A 229 6.13 -0.82 13.62
C ALA A 229 6.88 -1.51 12.47
N SER A 230 8.21 -1.57 12.53
CA SER A 230 9.05 -2.10 11.47
C SER A 230 9.06 -3.64 11.48
N PRO A 231 8.94 -4.30 10.31
CA PRO A 231 8.92 -5.76 10.21
C PRO A 231 10.32 -6.38 10.08
N THR A 232 11.37 -5.79 10.67
CA THR A 232 12.69 -6.43 10.70
C THR A 232 12.70 -7.62 11.66
N GLN A 233 13.49 -8.66 11.35
CA GLN A 233 13.48 -9.90 12.12
C GLN A 233 13.82 -9.68 13.60
N THR A 234 14.80 -8.83 13.92
CA THR A 234 15.19 -8.52 15.29
C THR A 234 14.03 -7.89 16.07
N ARG A 235 13.37 -6.88 15.50
CA ARG A 235 12.26 -6.17 16.14
C ARG A 235 11.04 -7.06 16.33
N MET A 236 10.77 -7.96 15.37
CA MET A 236 9.72 -8.97 15.50
C MET A 236 10.03 -10.02 16.57
N ASN A 237 11.29 -10.46 16.69
CA ASN A 237 11.70 -11.39 17.74
C ASN A 237 11.51 -10.80 19.14
N GLU A 238 11.85 -9.52 19.35
CA GLU A 238 11.67 -8.85 20.63
C GLU A 238 10.20 -8.68 21.00
N LEU A 239 9.34 -8.35 20.03
CA LEU A 239 7.90 -8.34 20.25
C LEU A 239 7.38 -9.75 20.60
N TYR A 240 7.82 -10.79 19.88
CA TYR A 240 7.45 -12.17 20.17
C TYR A 240 7.84 -12.59 21.61
N ASN A 241 9.04 -12.20 22.05
CA ASN A 241 9.50 -12.44 23.43
C ASN A 241 8.61 -11.74 24.45
N THR A 242 8.24 -10.48 24.18
CA THR A 242 7.32 -9.70 25.02
C THR A 242 5.96 -10.40 25.13
N MET A 243 5.37 -10.80 24.00
CA MET A 243 4.06 -11.46 23.96
C MET A 243 4.08 -12.83 24.66
N THR A 244 5.15 -13.60 24.48
CA THR A 244 5.35 -14.89 25.17
C THR A 244 5.46 -14.69 26.68
N LYS A 245 6.20 -13.67 27.12
CA LYS A 245 6.33 -13.32 28.54
C LYS A 245 5.01 -12.92 29.17
N LEU A 246 4.16 -12.18 28.44
CA LEU A 246 2.84 -11.77 28.91
C LEU A 246 1.87 -12.95 29.06
N ASN A 247 2.08 -14.04 28.31
CA ASN A 247 1.31 -15.28 28.37
C ASN A 247 -0.21 -15.05 28.35
N ASP A 248 -0.67 -14.29 27.36
CA ASP A 248 -2.07 -13.89 27.19
C ASP A 248 -2.56 -14.28 25.79
N SER A 249 -3.67 -15.01 25.73
CA SER A 249 -4.23 -15.56 24.49
C SER A 249 -4.95 -14.53 23.61
N ASN A 250 -5.16 -13.31 24.11
CA ASN A 250 -5.88 -12.23 23.40
C ASN A 250 -4.91 -11.12 22.93
N LEU A 251 -3.65 -11.46 22.66
CA LEU A 251 -2.68 -10.54 22.08
C LEU A 251 -2.62 -10.67 20.56
N ILE A 252 -2.43 -9.53 19.89
CA ILE A 252 -2.30 -9.40 18.45
C ILE A 252 -1.01 -8.62 18.17
N ALA A 253 -0.18 -9.09 17.23
CA ALA A 253 0.99 -8.34 16.81
C ALA A 253 0.62 -7.34 15.70
N THR A 254 1.24 -6.17 15.68
CA THR A 254 1.12 -5.23 14.56
C THR A 254 2.48 -4.79 14.02
N VAL A 255 2.54 -4.63 12.70
CA VAL A 255 3.62 -4.03 11.92
C VAL A 255 2.99 -3.11 10.88
N HIS A 256 3.76 -2.20 10.28
CA HIS A 256 3.36 -1.34 9.16
C HIS A 256 4.20 -1.65 7.92
N TYR A 257 3.69 -1.32 6.74
CA TYR A 257 4.41 -1.56 5.48
C TYR A 257 4.02 -0.56 4.39
N TYR A 258 4.99 0.24 3.96
CA TYR A 258 4.81 1.27 2.93
C TYR A 258 5.54 0.97 1.62
N GLY A 259 5.88 -0.31 1.38
CA GLY A 259 6.58 -0.77 0.18
C GLY A 259 8.10 -0.71 0.30
N PHE A 260 8.77 -1.45 -0.60
CA PHE A 260 10.22 -1.34 -0.80
C PHE A 260 10.60 0.12 -1.07
N TRP A 261 11.44 0.69 -0.19
CA TRP A 261 11.63 2.14 -0.09
C TRP A 261 11.90 2.83 -1.44
N PRO A 262 12.86 2.40 -2.28
CA PRO A 262 13.14 3.06 -3.55
C PRO A 262 11.94 3.16 -4.50
N PHE A 263 11.15 2.09 -4.60
CA PHE A 263 9.92 2.10 -5.39
C PHE A 263 8.86 2.99 -4.75
N SER A 264 8.69 2.88 -3.42
CA SER A 264 7.62 3.57 -2.70
C SER A 264 7.66 5.09 -2.79
N VAL A 265 8.85 5.68 -3.00
CA VAL A 265 9.06 7.13 -3.16
C VAL A 265 9.51 7.53 -4.56
N ASN A 266 9.64 6.58 -5.50
CA ASN A 266 10.16 6.79 -6.85
C ASN A 266 11.54 7.49 -6.85
N ILE A 267 12.56 6.73 -6.43
CA ILE A 267 13.98 7.14 -6.44
C ILE A 267 14.85 5.99 -6.97
N ALA A 268 16.11 6.29 -7.30
CA ALA A 268 17.11 5.30 -7.71
C ALA A 268 16.75 4.48 -8.95
N GLY A 269 15.82 4.98 -9.78
CA GLY A 269 15.38 4.34 -11.01
C GLY A 269 14.23 3.34 -10.83
N TYR A 270 13.78 3.10 -9.60
CA TYR A 270 12.68 2.18 -9.28
C TYR A 270 11.32 2.81 -9.59
N THR A 271 11.08 3.05 -10.88
CA THR A 271 9.82 3.59 -11.41
C THR A 271 8.76 2.51 -11.60
N ARG A 272 9.16 1.23 -11.61
CA ARG A 272 8.29 0.08 -11.91
C ARG A 272 8.15 -0.87 -10.74
N PHE A 273 7.02 -1.55 -10.68
CA PHE A 273 6.80 -2.68 -9.79
C PHE A 273 7.52 -3.92 -10.32
N GLU A 274 8.78 -4.05 -9.93
CA GLU A 274 9.68 -5.08 -10.42
C GLU A 274 10.06 -6.13 -9.37
N THR A 275 11.08 -6.94 -9.68
CA THR A 275 11.43 -8.13 -8.89
C THR A 275 11.85 -7.79 -7.47
N ASP A 276 12.60 -6.71 -7.25
CA ASP A 276 13.08 -6.34 -5.92
C ASP A 276 11.93 -5.94 -5.00
N THR A 277 10.97 -5.15 -5.50
CA THR A 277 9.75 -4.80 -4.75
C THR A 277 8.92 -6.04 -4.41
N ARG A 278 8.82 -7.02 -5.33
CA ARG A 278 8.14 -8.31 -5.04
C ARG A 278 8.88 -9.12 -3.99
N ASN A 279 10.21 -9.23 -4.11
CA ASN A 279 11.03 -9.98 -3.18
C ASN A 279 10.97 -9.39 -1.77
N ASP A 280 10.93 -8.06 -1.65
CA ASP A 280 10.77 -7.36 -0.37
C ASP A 280 9.42 -7.70 0.29
N ILE A 281 8.31 -7.68 -0.47
CA ILE A 281 6.99 -8.13 0.02
C ILE A 281 7.08 -9.60 0.47
N ASP A 282 7.62 -10.47 -0.38
CA ASP A 282 7.67 -11.91 -0.14
C ASP A 282 8.46 -12.22 1.12
N GLN A 283 9.66 -11.66 1.25
CA GLN A 283 10.55 -11.84 2.40
C GLN A 283 9.93 -11.27 3.67
N THR A 284 9.41 -10.05 3.61
CA THR A 284 8.80 -9.38 4.77
C THR A 284 7.69 -10.22 5.35
N PHE A 285 6.70 -10.61 4.54
CA PHE A 285 5.52 -11.30 5.07
C PHE A 285 5.73 -12.80 5.29
N ASN A 286 6.75 -13.42 4.66
CA ASN A 286 7.25 -14.72 5.11
C ASN A 286 7.79 -14.65 6.53
N ASN A 287 8.60 -13.64 6.84
CA ASN A 287 9.19 -13.48 8.18
C ASN A 287 8.12 -13.14 9.23
N VAL A 288 7.17 -12.26 8.90
CA VAL A 288 6.00 -11.96 9.76
C VAL A 288 5.21 -13.24 10.05
N TYR A 289 4.86 -14.00 9.02
CA TYR A 289 4.13 -15.26 9.18
C TYR A 289 4.89 -16.26 10.06
N ASN A 290 6.17 -16.49 9.77
CA ASN A 290 7.00 -17.46 10.49
C ASN A 290 7.25 -17.08 11.96
N THR A 291 7.28 -15.78 12.25
CA THR A 291 7.54 -15.27 13.60
C THR A 291 6.29 -15.28 14.47
N PHE A 292 5.13 -14.95 13.92
CA PHE A 292 3.88 -14.77 14.68
C PHE A 292 2.81 -15.80 14.34
N ILE A 293 2.29 -15.78 13.11
CA ILE A 293 1.08 -16.54 12.73
C ILE A 293 1.33 -18.04 12.81
N ALA A 294 2.46 -18.52 12.31
CA ALA A 294 2.86 -19.93 12.41
C ALA A 294 3.02 -20.40 13.87
N ARG A 295 3.12 -19.47 14.82
CA ARG A 295 3.25 -19.71 16.26
C ARG A 295 2.01 -19.32 17.05
N GLY A 296 0.87 -19.12 16.37
CA GLY A 296 -0.43 -18.89 16.99
C GLY A 296 -0.72 -17.43 17.40
N ILE A 297 0.14 -16.48 17.04
CA ILE A 297 -0.09 -15.05 17.28
C ILE A 297 -0.63 -14.42 15.99
N PRO A 298 -1.88 -13.92 15.97
CA PRO A 298 -2.41 -13.27 14.78
C PRO A 298 -1.74 -11.92 14.56
N VAL A 299 -1.72 -11.47 13.30
CA VAL A 299 -1.09 -10.21 12.88
C VAL A 299 -2.10 -9.31 12.19
N ILE A 300 -2.05 -8.03 12.54
CA ILE A 300 -2.66 -6.95 11.77
C ILE A 300 -1.53 -6.13 11.15
N LEU A 301 -1.59 -5.92 9.83
CA LEU A 301 -0.84 -4.86 9.17
C LEU A 301 -1.59 -3.55 9.42
N GLY A 302 -1.23 -2.86 10.51
CA GLY A 302 -1.97 -1.72 11.07
C GLY A 302 -2.06 -0.52 10.14
N GLU A 303 -1.07 -0.37 9.27
CA GLU A 303 -1.03 0.62 8.21
C GLU A 303 -0.32 0.04 6.99
N TYR A 304 -0.85 0.33 5.80
CA TYR A 304 -0.15 0.11 4.55
C TYR A 304 -0.52 1.15 3.50
N GLY A 305 0.43 1.38 2.59
CA GLY A 305 0.33 2.32 1.49
C GLY A 305 1.62 2.32 0.68
N LEU A 306 1.93 3.45 0.04
CA LEU A 306 3.23 3.74 -0.55
C LEU A 306 3.73 5.05 0.04
N LEU A 307 4.97 5.09 0.53
CA LEU A 307 5.50 6.23 1.31
C LEU A 307 5.42 7.56 0.53
N GLY A 308 5.60 7.53 -0.79
CA GLY A 308 5.47 8.70 -1.66
C GLY A 308 4.06 9.33 -1.69
N PHE A 309 3.03 8.64 -1.18
CA PHE A 309 1.68 9.19 -1.08
C PHE A 309 1.57 10.36 -0.11
N ASP A 310 2.51 10.50 0.84
CA ASP A 310 2.61 11.70 1.68
C ASP A 310 2.89 12.97 0.87
N GLN A 311 3.51 12.85 -0.30
CA GLN A 311 3.61 13.95 -1.27
C GLN A 311 2.30 14.07 -2.07
N ASN A 312 1.92 13.00 -2.76
CA ASN A 312 0.62 12.78 -3.40
C ASN A 312 0.60 11.40 -4.09
N THR A 313 -0.59 10.92 -4.49
CA THR A 313 -0.74 9.62 -5.15
C THR A 313 -0.18 9.55 -6.58
N GLY A 314 0.23 10.68 -7.17
CA GLY A 314 0.79 10.78 -8.52
C GLY A 314 2.30 10.53 -8.60
N VAL A 315 2.98 10.35 -7.47
CA VAL A 315 4.41 9.97 -7.42
C VAL A 315 4.68 8.62 -8.07
N ILE A 316 3.73 7.70 -7.95
CA ILE A 316 3.81 6.33 -8.48
C ILE A 316 2.87 6.24 -9.67
N GLU A 317 3.40 5.76 -10.79
CA GLU A 317 2.63 5.50 -12.01
C GLU A 317 1.45 4.57 -11.72
N GLN A 318 0.32 4.81 -12.38
CA GLN A 318 -0.96 4.18 -12.06
C GLN A 318 -0.92 2.65 -12.25
N GLY A 319 -0.51 2.15 -13.41
CA GLY A 319 -0.37 0.72 -13.65
C GLY A 319 0.58 0.03 -12.64
N GLU A 320 1.71 0.66 -12.32
CA GLU A 320 2.68 0.15 -11.34
C GLU A 320 2.11 0.13 -9.91
N LYS A 321 1.39 1.19 -9.52
CA LYS A 321 0.66 1.26 -8.25
C LYS A 321 -0.40 0.17 -8.14
N LEU A 322 -1.23 -0.01 -9.17
CA LEU A 322 -2.26 -1.06 -9.18
C LEU A 322 -1.64 -2.46 -9.05
N LYS A 323 -0.51 -2.73 -9.75
CA LYS A 323 0.24 -3.99 -9.61
C LYS A 323 0.76 -4.21 -8.20
N PHE A 324 1.31 -3.17 -7.55
CA PHE A 324 1.77 -3.27 -6.17
C PHE A 324 0.63 -3.66 -5.21
N PHE A 325 -0.50 -2.96 -5.27
CA PHE A 325 -1.65 -3.24 -4.38
C PHE A 325 -2.29 -4.60 -4.69
N GLU A 326 -2.36 -5.03 -5.95
CA GLU A 326 -2.81 -6.37 -6.34
C GLU A 326 -1.93 -7.45 -5.71
N TYR A 327 -0.61 -7.33 -5.87
CA TYR A 327 0.35 -8.32 -5.40
C TYR A 327 0.42 -8.36 -3.86
N LEU A 328 0.49 -7.19 -3.22
CA LEU A 328 0.54 -7.07 -1.76
C LEU A 328 -0.69 -7.70 -1.11
N THR A 329 -1.90 -7.35 -1.56
CA THR A 329 -3.14 -7.88 -0.97
C THR A 329 -3.29 -9.39 -1.21
N TYR A 330 -2.88 -9.89 -2.38
CA TYR A 330 -2.76 -11.33 -2.63
C TYR A 330 -1.85 -12.00 -1.60
N TYR A 331 -0.65 -11.46 -1.40
CA TYR A 331 0.35 -12.12 -0.55
C TYR A 331 -0.03 -12.07 0.94
N LEU A 332 -0.59 -10.95 1.41
CA LEU A 332 -1.14 -10.82 2.76
C LEU A 332 -2.26 -11.83 3.02
N LYS A 333 -3.16 -12.02 2.04
CA LYS A 333 -4.22 -13.03 2.12
C LYS A 333 -3.64 -14.44 2.23
N GLN A 334 -2.61 -14.78 1.46
CA GLN A 334 -1.93 -16.08 1.56
C GLN A 334 -1.31 -16.32 2.95
N LYS A 335 -0.95 -15.24 3.66
CA LYS A 335 -0.37 -15.31 5.01
C LYS A 335 -1.38 -15.13 6.14
N ASN A 336 -2.68 -15.02 5.86
CA ASN A 336 -3.73 -14.73 6.86
C ASN A 336 -3.44 -13.46 7.69
N ILE A 337 -2.91 -12.42 7.03
CA ILE A 337 -2.66 -11.11 7.65
C ILE A 337 -3.82 -10.19 7.31
N THR A 338 -4.50 -9.68 8.33
CA THR A 338 -5.50 -8.61 8.16
C THR A 338 -4.78 -7.29 7.91
N HIS A 339 -5.26 -6.48 6.97
CA HIS A 339 -4.60 -5.23 6.60
C HIS A 339 -5.53 -4.03 6.67
N MET A 340 -4.99 -2.90 7.14
CA MET A 340 -5.74 -1.66 7.31
C MET A 340 -5.12 -0.54 6.48
N LEU A 341 -5.84 -0.06 5.46
CA LEU A 341 -5.35 0.96 4.53
C LEU A 341 -5.07 2.25 5.30
N TRP A 342 -3.90 2.88 5.09
CA TRP A 342 -3.68 4.25 5.57
C TRP A 342 -4.42 5.24 4.66
N ASP A 343 -5.37 5.99 5.21
CA ASP A 343 -6.10 7.03 4.49
C ASP A 343 -6.13 8.33 5.29
N ASN A 344 -5.16 9.19 4.99
CA ASN A 344 -5.03 10.54 5.55
C ASN A 344 -6.08 11.53 5.01
N GLY A 345 -7.05 11.09 4.20
CA GLY A 345 -8.04 11.93 3.50
C GLY A 345 -7.81 12.00 1.99
N GLN A 346 -6.68 11.48 1.48
CA GLN A 346 -6.37 11.50 0.05
C GLN A 346 -7.10 10.43 -0.77
N HIS A 347 -7.51 9.31 -0.17
CA HIS A 347 -8.15 8.21 -0.91
C HIS A 347 -9.67 8.34 -0.92
N PHE A 348 -10.32 8.39 0.24
CA PHE A 348 -11.77 8.57 0.34
C PHE A 348 -12.13 10.02 0.68
N ASN A 349 -12.82 10.70 -0.24
CA ASN A 349 -13.26 12.07 -0.01
C ASN A 349 -14.31 12.11 1.12
N ARG A 350 -13.96 12.81 2.21
CA ARG A 350 -14.71 12.78 3.47
C ARG A 350 -15.99 13.62 3.48
N THR A 351 -16.25 14.36 2.41
CA THR A 351 -17.45 15.18 2.25
C THR A 351 -18.33 14.67 1.12
N ALA A 352 -17.72 14.32 -0.02
CA ALA A 352 -18.43 13.80 -1.19
C ALA A 352 -18.72 12.29 -1.08
N PHE A 353 -18.04 11.57 -0.20
CA PHE A 353 -18.13 10.12 0.00
C PHE A 353 -17.84 9.32 -1.27
N THR A 354 -16.79 9.74 -1.99
CA THR A 354 -16.31 9.11 -3.21
C THR A 354 -14.81 8.88 -3.15
N TRP A 355 -14.35 7.77 -3.72
CA TRP A 355 -12.91 7.52 -3.90
C TRP A 355 -12.30 8.48 -4.91
N SER A 356 -11.19 9.11 -4.56
CA SER A 356 -10.39 9.96 -5.45
C SER A 356 -9.81 9.15 -6.63
N ASP A 357 -9.48 7.88 -6.38
CA ASP A 357 -9.01 6.92 -7.39
C ASP A 357 -9.88 5.65 -7.35
N PRO A 358 -10.94 5.59 -8.16
CA PRO A 358 -11.79 4.40 -8.24
C PRO A 358 -11.06 3.17 -8.78
N GLU A 359 -10.03 3.30 -9.62
CA GLU A 359 -9.27 2.15 -10.13
C GLU A 359 -8.48 1.49 -8.99
N LEU A 360 -7.81 2.29 -8.16
CA LEU A 360 -7.10 1.78 -6.99
C LEU A 360 -8.05 1.12 -5.99
N TYR A 361 -9.18 1.76 -5.67
CA TYR A 361 -10.17 1.16 -4.78
C TYR A 361 -10.72 -0.17 -5.34
N ASN A 362 -11.07 -0.21 -6.62
CA ASN A 362 -11.58 -1.43 -7.25
C ASN A 362 -10.53 -2.56 -7.25
N MET A 363 -9.25 -2.23 -7.47
CA MET A 363 -8.15 -3.20 -7.38
C MET A 363 -8.03 -3.77 -5.96
N MET A 364 -8.02 -2.93 -4.93
CA MET A 364 -7.99 -3.38 -3.54
C MET A 364 -9.21 -4.22 -3.18
N LYS A 365 -10.42 -3.76 -3.57
CA LYS A 365 -11.68 -4.46 -3.33
C LYS A 365 -11.70 -5.85 -3.95
N ALA A 366 -11.21 -5.98 -5.18
CA ALA A 366 -11.06 -7.27 -5.85
C ALA A 366 -10.10 -8.18 -5.07
N GLY A 367 -8.95 -7.63 -4.63
CA GLY A 367 -7.93 -8.32 -3.84
C GLY A 367 -8.44 -8.99 -2.56
N TRP A 368 -9.48 -8.43 -1.92
CA TRP A 368 -10.12 -9.05 -0.74
C TRP A 368 -10.69 -10.43 -1.05
N SER A 369 -11.18 -10.63 -2.29
CA SER A 369 -11.78 -11.89 -2.73
C SER A 369 -10.81 -12.77 -3.50
N GLY A 370 -9.97 -12.21 -4.37
CA GLY A 370 -9.00 -12.97 -5.16
C GLY A 370 -8.14 -12.07 -6.05
N ARG A 371 -7.29 -12.70 -6.86
CA ARG A 371 -6.35 -11.97 -7.72
C ARG A 371 -7.05 -11.33 -8.92
N SER A 372 -6.54 -10.18 -9.33
CA SER A 372 -6.90 -9.51 -10.58
C SER A 372 -5.83 -9.76 -11.64
N SER A 373 -6.22 -9.84 -12.90
CA SER A 373 -5.23 -9.81 -13.98
C SER A 373 -4.63 -8.41 -14.09
N THR A 374 -3.35 -8.34 -14.42
CA THR A 374 -2.64 -7.09 -14.72
C THR A 374 -1.90 -7.19 -16.05
N ALA A 375 -1.21 -6.14 -16.46
CA ALA A 375 -0.35 -6.14 -17.63
C ALA A 375 1.00 -5.51 -17.31
N ASP A 376 1.98 -5.73 -18.19
CA ASP A 376 3.31 -5.12 -18.06
C ASP A 376 3.22 -3.59 -17.96
N THR A 377 2.24 -2.99 -18.66
CA THR A 377 1.90 -1.57 -18.60
C THR A 377 0.40 -1.36 -18.83
N ASP A 378 -0.13 -0.25 -18.33
CA ASP A 378 -1.44 0.30 -18.66
C ASP A 378 -1.35 1.36 -19.79
N LEU A 379 -0.16 1.66 -20.32
CA LEU A 379 0.06 2.72 -21.31
C LEU A 379 0.29 2.16 -22.73
N VAL A 380 -0.43 2.71 -23.71
CA VAL A 380 -0.33 2.34 -25.13
C VAL A 380 0.00 3.57 -25.97
N PHE A 381 1.29 3.85 -26.11
CA PHE A 381 1.78 5.00 -26.89
C PHE A 381 1.70 4.77 -28.40
N VAL A 382 1.18 5.77 -29.11
CA VAL A 382 1.10 5.87 -30.57
C VAL A 382 1.76 7.18 -31.01
N LYS A 383 2.96 7.10 -31.58
CA LYS A 383 3.74 8.30 -31.95
C LYS A 383 3.11 9.04 -33.12
N LYS A 384 2.87 10.34 -32.95
CA LYS A 384 2.32 11.23 -33.97
C LYS A 384 3.25 11.27 -35.20
N GLY A 385 2.66 11.18 -36.39
CA GLY A 385 3.38 11.20 -37.66
C GLY A 385 4.13 9.91 -38.02
N ALA A 386 4.23 8.94 -37.10
CA ALA A 386 4.77 7.62 -37.40
C ALA A 386 3.67 6.68 -37.94
N ALA A 387 4.06 5.69 -38.73
CA ALA A 387 3.13 4.63 -39.16
C ALA A 387 2.68 3.82 -37.94
N VAL A 388 1.37 3.77 -37.69
CA VAL A 388 0.79 3.04 -36.56
C VAL A 388 1.02 1.53 -36.74
N GLN A 389 1.58 0.88 -35.72
CA GLN A 389 1.89 -0.55 -35.72
C GLN A 389 1.01 -1.30 -34.71
N ASP A 390 0.91 -2.62 -34.90
CA ASP A 390 0.37 -3.51 -33.86
C ASP A 390 1.19 -3.35 -32.57
N LYS A 391 0.53 -3.30 -31.41
CA LYS A 391 1.19 -3.19 -30.11
C LYS A 391 0.92 -4.43 -29.27
N SER A 392 1.97 -5.20 -28.99
CA SER A 392 1.90 -6.35 -28.09
C SER A 392 2.30 -5.98 -26.67
N ILE A 393 1.53 -6.43 -25.69
CA ILE A 393 1.71 -6.19 -24.27
C ILE A 393 1.58 -7.52 -23.53
N PRO A 394 2.54 -7.91 -22.69
CA PRO A 394 2.39 -9.05 -21.79
C PRO A 394 1.31 -8.79 -20.75
N LEU A 395 0.44 -9.78 -20.55
CA LEU A 395 -0.52 -9.86 -19.46
C LEU A 395 0.04 -10.75 -18.36
N ASN A 396 -0.21 -10.37 -17.12
CA ASN A 396 -0.19 -11.28 -16.01
C ASN A 396 -1.63 -11.71 -15.70
N LEU A 397 -2.04 -12.88 -16.20
CA LEU A 397 -3.41 -13.36 -16.05
C LEU A 397 -3.75 -13.79 -14.62
N ASN A 398 -2.76 -14.08 -13.76
CA ASN A 398 -3.00 -14.52 -12.38
C ASN A 398 -4.06 -15.64 -12.24
N GLY A 399 -4.12 -16.56 -13.20
CA GLY A 399 -5.10 -17.67 -13.23
C GLY A 399 -6.51 -17.29 -13.71
N ASN A 400 -6.70 -16.09 -14.25
CA ASN A 400 -7.94 -15.62 -14.83
C ASN A 400 -7.91 -15.71 -16.37
N THR A 401 -9.07 -15.49 -17.00
CA THR A 401 -9.22 -15.51 -18.46
C THR A 401 -9.86 -14.22 -18.95
N LEU A 402 -9.26 -13.62 -19.99
CA LEU A 402 -9.82 -12.45 -20.65
C LEU A 402 -11.20 -12.79 -21.23
N SER A 403 -12.21 -11.98 -20.91
CA SER A 403 -13.59 -12.19 -21.33
C SER A 403 -13.99 -11.25 -22.46
N GLU A 404 -13.75 -9.95 -22.30
CA GLU A 404 -14.06 -8.94 -23.30
C GLU A 404 -13.12 -7.73 -23.16
N ILE A 405 -13.04 -6.91 -24.21
CA ILE A 405 -12.42 -5.60 -24.15
C ILE A 405 -13.41 -4.58 -24.67
N ARG A 406 -13.60 -3.48 -23.94
CA ARG A 406 -14.47 -2.39 -24.34
C ARG A 406 -13.73 -1.07 -24.43
N THR A 407 -14.25 -0.18 -25.26
CA THR A 407 -13.86 1.23 -25.30
C THR A 407 -15.12 2.07 -25.51
N ASN A 408 -15.33 3.11 -24.68
CA ASN A 408 -16.53 3.95 -24.71
C ASN A 408 -17.85 3.14 -24.75
N GLY A 409 -17.91 2.04 -23.97
CA GLY A 409 -19.05 1.13 -23.93
C GLY A 409 -19.17 0.13 -25.10
N GLN A 410 -18.42 0.33 -26.19
CA GLN A 410 -18.43 -0.54 -27.36
C GLN A 410 -17.52 -1.76 -27.16
N LEU A 411 -18.00 -2.94 -27.56
CA LEU A 411 -17.24 -4.19 -27.54
C LEU A 411 -16.26 -4.23 -28.72
N LEU A 412 -15.00 -4.56 -28.45
CA LEU A 412 -13.99 -4.81 -29.47
C LEU A 412 -14.09 -6.21 -30.06
N THR A 413 -13.77 -6.35 -31.34
CA THR A 413 -13.85 -7.62 -32.07
C THR A 413 -12.52 -8.37 -32.02
N ALA A 414 -12.49 -9.53 -31.35
CA ALA A 414 -11.32 -10.41 -31.34
C ALA A 414 -10.93 -10.84 -32.78
N GLY A 415 -9.63 -10.90 -33.06
CA GLY A 415 -9.08 -11.15 -34.39
C GLY A 415 -8.93 -9.88 -35.26
N GLN A 416 -9.81 -8.90 -35.12
CA GLN A 416 -9.79 -7.66 -35.89
C GLN A 416 -9.19 -6.48 -35.12
N ASP A 417 -9.68 -6.23 -33.91
CA ASP A 417 -9.24 -5.12 -33.06
C ASP A 417 -8.09 -5.52 -32.14
N TYR A 418 -8.08 -6.78 -31.69
CA TYR A 418 -7.02 -7.34 -30.86
C TYR A 418 -6.88 -8.86 -31.05
N VAL A 419 -5.72 -9.40 -30.71
CA VAL A 419 -5.46 -10.86 -30.65
C VAL A 419 -4.82 -11.19 -29.31
N LEU A 420 -5.27 -12.26 -28.66
CA LEU A 420 -4.61 -12.82 -27.48
C LEU A 420 -3.82 -14.07 -27.91
N SER A 421 -2.50 -14.05 -27.74
CA SER A 421 -1.60 -15.18 -28.02
C SER A 421 -0.85 -15.57 -26.75
N GLY A 422 -1.23 -16.72 -26.17
CA GLY A 422 -0.78 -17.08 -24.82
C GLY A 422 -1.17 -16.00 -23.81
N ASN A 423 -0.18 -15.45 -23.11
CA ASN A 423 -0.37 -14.36 -22.15
C ASN A 423 -0.05 -12.98 -22.76
N SER A 424 0.10 -12.82 -24.08
CA SER A 424 0.30 -11.50 -24.67
C SER A 424 -0.92 -11.05 -25.46
N ILE A 425 -1.40 -9.85 -25.15
CA ILE A 425 -2.42 -9.17 -25.94
C ILE A 425 -1.76 -8.28 -26.98
N THR A 426 -2.21 -8.38 -28.23
CA THR A 426 -1.79 -7.50 -29.32
C THR A 426 -2.98 -6.65 -29.76
N PHE A 427 -2.90 -5.33 -29.56
CA PHE A 427 -3.83 -4.37 -30.15
C PHE A 427 -3.44 -4.08 -31.59
N LYS A 428 -4.40 -4.19 -32.51
CA LYS A 428 -4.15 -4.05 -33.94
C LYS A 428 -3.96 -2.60 -34.35
N SER A 429 -3.03 -2.36 -35.26
CA SER A 429 -2.74 -1.06 -35.87
C SER A 429 -4.01 -0.38 -36.41
N GLY A 430 -4.95 -1.13 -37.00
CA GLY A 430 -6.24 -0.61 -37.46
C GLY A 430 -7.09 -0.02 -36.34
N LEU A 431 -7.18 -0.72 -35.19
CA LEU A 431 -7.83 -0.20 -33.98
C LEU A 431 -7.13 1.07 -33.50
N LEU A 432 -5.81 1.02 -33.34
CA LEU A 432 -5.04 2.15 -32.81
C LEU A 432 -5.15 3.38 -33.73
N THR A 433 -5.08 3.20 -35.04
CA THR A 433 -5.29 4.26 -36.04
C THR A 433 -6.65 4.92 -35.90
N ARG A 434 -7.71 4.13 -35.72
CA ARG A 434 -9.06 4.64 -35.53
C ARG A 434 -9.19 5.42 -34.22
N LEU A 435 -8.56 4.95 -33.15
CA LEU A 435 -8.64 5.61 -31.84
C LEU A 435 -7.81 6.90 -31.78
N THR A 436 -6.76 7.03 -32.57
CA THR A 436 -5.88 8.22 -32.59
C THR A 436 -6.04 9.07 -33.85
N SER A 437 -7.18 8.95 -34.54
CA SER A 437 -7.40 9.66 -35.81
C SER A 437 -7.54 11.17 -35.67
N SER A 438 -7.85 11.66 -34.46
CA SER A 438 -7.98 13.09 -34.15
C SER A 438 -6.64 13.84 -34.26
N GLY A 439 -5.51 13.14 -34.07
CA GLY A 439 -4.19 13.77 -33.99
C GLY A 439 -3.93 14.50 -32.66
N GLN A 440 -4.87 14.44 -31.71
CA GLN A 440 -4.79 15.11 -30.42
C GLN A 440 -3.79 14.41 -29.51
N LEU A 441 -2.81 15.15 -29.01
CA LEU A 441 -1.82 14.60 -28.07
C LEU A 441 -2.46 14.33 -26.70
N GLY A 442 -2.03 13.24 -26.05
CA GLY A 442 -2.56 12.75 -24.78
C GLY A 442 -3.44 11.50 -24.92
N VAL A 443 -4.22 11.21 -23.87
CA VAL A 443 -5.13 10.05 -23.83
C VAL A 443 -6.27 10.27 -24.82
N ASN A 444 -6.41 9.38 -25.79
CA ASN A 444 -7.46 9.40 -26.80
C ASN A 444 -8.57 8.37 -26.53
N ALA A 445 -8.23 7.26 -25.87
CA ALA A 445 -9.18 6.21 -25.52
C ALA A 445 -8.70 5.40 -24.32
N VAL A 446 -9.64 4.73 -23.66
CA VAL A 446 -9.35 3.71 -22.63
C VAL A 446 -9.92 2.38 -23.12
N LEU A 447 -9.05 1.36 -23.19
CA LEU A 447 -9.45 -0.02 -23.49
C LEU A 447 -9.57 -0.77 -22.17
N THR A 448 -10.80 -1.02 -21.74
CA THR A 448 -11.10 -1.74 -20.51
C THR A 448 -11.15 -3.23 -20.80
N ALA A 449 -10.12 -3.96 -20.39
CA ALA A 449 -10.05 -5.41 -20.44
C ALA A 449 -10.75 -6.01 -19.21
N LYS A 450 -11.81 -6.79 -19.47
CA LYS A 450 -12.54 -7.51 -18.43
C LYS A 450 -12.14 -8.97 -18.39
N PHE A 451 -12.09 -9.50 -17.18
CA PHE A 451 -11.75 -10.89 -16.93
C PHE A 451 -12.92 -11.62 -16.28
N ASN A 452 -12.85 -12.94 -16.23
CA ASN A 452 -13.88 -13.76 -15.58
C ASN A 452 -14.00 -13.48 -14.07
N ARG A 453 -12.94 -12.97 -13.44
CA ARG A 453 -12.86 -12.57 -12.03
C ARG A 453 -11.85 -11.42 -11.88
N GLY A 454 -11.89 -10.76 -10.72
CA GLY A 454 -10.98 -9.67 -10.38
C GLY A 454 -11.42 -8.33 -10.95
N ALA A 455 -10.60 -7.31 -10.76
CA ALA A 455 -10.83 -5.98 -11.32
C ALA A 455 -10.55 -5.96 -12.83
N ASP A 456 -11.22 -5.02 -13.51
CA ASP A 456 -10.91 -4.69 -14.90
C ASP A 456 -9.53 -4.02 -14.99
N TRP A 457 -8.82 -4.22 -16.11
CA TRP A 457 -7.56 -3.54 -16.41
C TRP A 457 -7.75 -2.53 -17.55
N ASN A 458 -7.35 -1.28 -17.33
CA ASN A 458 -7.57 -0.19 -18.27
C ASN A 458 -6.28 0.18 -19.00
N PHE A 459 -6.26 0.00 -20.32
CA PHE A 459 -5.16 0.48 -21.17
C PHE A 459 -5.47 1.87 -21.72
N ARG A 460 -4.62 2.85 -21.42
CA ARG A 460 -4.70 4.23 -21.91
C ARG A 460 -4.01 4.33 -23.27
N VAL A 461 -4.78 4.52 -24.33
CA VAL A 461 -4.25 4.77 -25.69
C VAL A 461 -3.87 6.23 -25.78
N ILE A 462 -2.57 6.48 -25.90
CA ILE A 462 -1.97 7.81 -25.82
C ILE A 462 -1.33 8.14 -27.15
N GLN A 463 -1.80 9.20 -27.80
CA GLN A 463 -1.06 9.77 -28.92
C GLN A 463 0.00 10.71 -28.37
N ASN A 464 1.27 10.47 -28.67
CA ASN A 464 2.37 11.28 -28.15
C ASN A 464 3.28 11.81 -29.25
N ASP A 465 4.08 12.81 -28.90
CA ASP A 465 5.23 13.26 -29.66
C ASP A 465 6.38 13.56 -28.69
N LYS A 466 7.59 13.78 -29.20
CA LYS A 466 8.77 14.05 -28.38
C LYS A 466 8.52 15.24 -27.45
N PRO A 467 8.69 15.10 -26.12
CA PRO A 467 8.58 16.22 -25.20
C PRO A 467 9.59 17.33 -25.51
N VAL A 468 9.20 18.59 -25.31
CA VAL A 468 10.04 19.76 -25.60
C VAL A 468 10.22 20.60 -24.35
N LEU A 469 11.43 20.61 -23.82
CA LEU A 469 11.86 21.52 -22.76
C LEU A 469 12.41 22.80 -23.40
N ARG A 470 12.28 23.96 -22.73
CA ARG A 470 12.79 25.24 -23.24
C ARG A 470 13.75 25.88 -22.24
N SER A 471 14.72 26.63 -22.76
CA SER A 471 15.63 27.42 -21.93
C SER A 471 14.87 28.37 -21.00
N THR A 472 15.41 28.56 -19.81
CA THR A 472 14.81 29.39 -18.76
C THR A 472 15.88 29.93 -17.83
N GLN A 473 15.55 30.96 -17.06
CA GLN A 473 16.35 31.45 -15.96
C GLN A 473 15.46 31.62 -14.73
N GLY A 474 15.99 31.36 -13.55
CA GLY A 474 15.27 31.50 -12.30
C GLY A 474 16.21 31.48 -11.11
N SER A 475 15.63 31.28 -9.93
CA SER A 475 16.41 31.18 -8.70
C SER A 475 16.27 29.79 -8.07
N THR A 476 17.17 29.43 -7.18
CA THR A 476 17.09 28.17 -6.42
C THR A 476 15.81 28.05 -5.57
N ALA A 477 15.17 29.16 -5.25
CA ALA A 477 13.89 29.18 -4.53
C ALA A 477 12.67 28.98 -5.46
N SER A 478 12.81 29.28 -6.75
CA SER A 478 11.74 29.20 -7.74
C SER A 478 12.34 29.02 -9.14
N PHE A 479 12.49 27.76 -9.55
CA PHE A 479 12.98 27.39 -10.88
C PHE A 479 12.04 26.38 -11.54
N SER A 480 11.51 26.78 -12.69
CA SER A 480 10.63 25.96 -13.52
C SER A 480 11.16 25.91 -14.95
N ILE A 481 11.23 24.71 -15.51
CA ILE A 481 11.57 24.46 -16.91
C ILE A 481 10.26 24.43 -17.72
N PRO A 482 10.00 25.42 -18.59
CA PRO A 482 8.84 25.38 -19.48
C PRO A 482 8.90 24.13 -20.36
N THR A 483 7.84 23.33 -20.32
CA THR A 483 7.82 21.98 -20.88
C THR A 483 6.52 21.76 -21.64
N THR A 484 6.65 21.42 -22.92
CA THR A 484 5.54 20.87 -23.71
C THR A 484 5.64 19.36 -23.67
N PHE A 485 4.83 18.71 -22.83
CA PHE A 485 4.87 17.27 -22.60
C PHE A 485 4.44 16.42 -23.80
N ASN A 486 3.70 17.01 -24.75
CA ASN A 486 3.29 16.36 -25.99
C ASN A 486 2.60 15.00 -25.81
N GLY A 487 1.75 14.90 -24.77
CA GLY A 487 0.98 13.68 -24.45
C GLY A 487 1.77 12.63 -23.67
N ASP A 488 3.07 12.84 -23.44
CA ASP A 488 3.91 11.96 -22.63
C ASP A 488 3.84 12.27 -21.14
N GLN A 489 4.36 11.37 -20.32
CA GLN A 489 4.36 11.44 -18.87
C GLN A 489 5.78 11.24 -18.33
N LEU A 490 6.21 12.11 -17.42
CA LEU A 490 7.53 12.02 -16.80
C LEU A 490 7.55 10.84 -15.82
N ALA A 491 8.53 9.94 -15.95
CA ALA A 491 8.73 8.81 -15.06
C ALA A 491 9.71 9.15 -13.94
N THR A 492 10.88 9.73 -14.28
CA THR A 492 11.92 10.10 -13.32
C THR A 492 12.91 11.10 -13.92
N MET A 493 13.85 11.59 -13.11
CA MET A 493 14.91 12.51 -13.51
C MET A 493 16.26 12.04 -12.95
N GLU A 494 17.29 11.99 -13.78
CA GLU A 494 18.68 11.90 -13.32
C GLU A 494 19.32 13.28 -13.19
N ALA A 495 20.28 13.42 -12.28
CA ALA A 495 21.13 14.61 -12.15
C ALA A 495 22.59 14.24 -11.87
N VAL A 496 23.51 14.72 -12.72
CA VAL A 496 24.96 14.51 -12.56
C VAL A 496 25.73 15.80 -12.82
N TYR A 497 26.85 16.01 -12.13
CA TYR A 497 27.74 17.12 -12.46
C TYR A 497 28.45 16.88 -13.79
N ALA A 498 28.65 17.94 -14.59
CA ALA A 498 29.43 17.84 -15.83
C ALA A 498 30.89 17.40 -15.58
N THR A 499 31.41 17.65 -14.38
CA THR A 499 32.74 17.23 -13.93
C THR A 499 32.80 15.80 -13.37
N GLY A 500 31.67 15.09 -13.32
CA GLY A 500 31.54 13.76 -12.75
C GLY A 500 30.95 13.74 -11.33
N GLY A 501 30.28 12.64 -11.01
CA GLY A 501 29.53 12.43 -9.76
C GLY A 501 28.05 12.82 -9.87
N ASN A 502 27.22 12.19 -9.04
CA ASN A 502 25.79 12.50 -8.96
C ASN A 502 25.58 13.85 -8.28
N ALA A 503 24.52 14.57 -8.67
CA ALA A 503 24.17 15.87 -8.11
C ALA A 503 22.87 15.80 -7.30
N GLY A 504 22.74 16.69 -6.30
CA GLY A 504 21.54 16.82 -5.46
C GLY A 504 21.38 15.73 -4.40
N PRO A 505 20.24 15.74 -3.69
CA PRO A 505 20.00 14.84 -2.56
C PRO A 505 20.11 13.37 -2.95
N GLN A 506 20.52 12.53 -1.99
CA GLN A 506 20.74 11.09 -2.19
C GLN A 506 21.77 10.84 -3.31
N ASP A 507 22.98 11.38 -3.14
CA ASP A 507 24.04 11.38 -4.16
C ASP A 507 24.70 10.01 -4.42
N TRP A 508 24.31 8.96 -3.70
CA TRP A 508 24.65 7.57 -4.02
C TRP A 508 23.97 7.07 -5.30
N THR A 509 22.96 7.78 -5.83
CA THR A 509 22.32 7.50 -7.13
C THR A 509 22.16 8.76 -7.98
N SER A 510 22.15 8.60 -9.32
CA SER A 510 21.85 9.69 -10.25
C SER A 510 20.36 10.02 -10.31
N PHE A 511 19.49 9.04 -10.09
CA PHE A 511 18.03 9.19 -10.16
C PHE A 511 17.48 9.85 -8.91
N LYS A 512 16.86 11.01 -9.08
CA LYS A 512 16.38 11.84 -7.97
C LYS A 512 14.96 11.45 -7.56
N GLU A 513 14.63 11.77 -6.32
CA GLU A 513 13.33 11.45 -5.73
C GLU A 513 12.23 12.34 -6.29
N PHE A 514 11.20 11.69 -6.86
CA PHE A 514 10.04 12.35 -7.46
C PHE A 514 9.21 13.09 -6.40
N GLU A 515 8.71 14.28 -6.71
CA GLU A 515 8.07 15.25 -5.80
C GLU A 515 8.94 15.77 -4.65
N TYR A 516 10.02 15.14 -4.23
CA TYR A 516 10.95 15.76 -3.27
C TYR A 516 11.90 16.75 -3.95
N THR A 517 12.48 16.33 -5.08
CA THR A 517 13.52 17.11 -5.79
C THR A 517 13.02 17.80 -7.05
N PHE A 518 12.06 17.19 -7.75
CA PHE A 518 11.43 17.74 -8.95
C PHE A 518 9.96 17.34 -9.02
N SER A 519 9.14 18.09 -9.76
CA SER A 519 7.72 17.77 -9.96
C SER A 519 7.24 18.24 -11.34
N PRO A 520 6.62 17.38 -12.17
CA PRO A 520 5.95 17.79 -13.39
C PRO A 520 4.60 18.43 -13.07
N SER A 521 4.30 19.56 -13.70
CA SER A 521 2.96 20.13 -13.71
C SER A 521 2.44 20.15 -15.15
N TYR A 522 1.63 19.14 -15.47
CA TYR A 522 1.03 19.00 -16.81
C TYR A 522 0.06 20.13 -17.13
N ALA A 523 -0.65 20.67 -16.11
CA ALA A 523 -1.61 21.75 -16.28
C ALA A 523 -0.95 23.10 -16.64
N SER A 524 0.18 23.42 -16.00
CA SER A 524 0.94 24.65 -16.32
C SER A 524 2.02 24.45 -17.38
N GLY A 525 2.29 23.20 -17.80
CA GLY A 525 3.29 22.90 -18.81
C GLY A 525 4.71 23.22 -18.34
N GLU A 526 5.09 22.75 -17.15
CA GLU A 526 6.41 22.99 -16.57
C GLU A 526 6.92 21.77 -15.78
N ILE A 527 8.24 21.66 -15.65
CA ILE A 527 8.88 20.78 -14.67
C ILE A 527 9.59 21.68 -13.65
N LYS A 528 9.18 21.58 -12.38
CA LYS A 528 9.78 22.36 -11.30
C LYS A 528 10.97 21.60 -10.72
N LEU A 529 12.08 22.30 -10.47
CA LEU A 529 13.15 21.81 -9.61
C LEU A 529 12.98 22.47 -8.24
N LYS A 530 12.81 21.67 -7.20
CA LYS A 530 12.43 22.16 -5.86
C LYS A 530 13.66 22.70 -5.11
N PRO A 531 13.48 23.60 -4.14
CA PRO A 531 14.59 24.12 -3.33
C PRO A 531 15.44 23.03 -2.67
N ALA A 532 14.82 21.92 -2.24
CA ALA A 532 15.52 20.77 -1.68
C ALA A 532 16.61 20.22 -2.62
N PHE A 533 16.34 20.17 -3.93
CA PHE A 533 17.35 19.79 -4.91
C PHE A 533 18.54 20.74 -4.91
N PHE A 534 18.29 22.05 -4.97
CA PHE A 534 19.36 23.05 -5.06
C PHE A 534 20.16 23.24 -3.78
N ASN A 535 19.58 22.96 -2.62
CA ASN A 535 20.27 23.03 -1.32
C ASN A 535 21.44 22.03 -1.23
N GLU A 536 21.39 20.95 -2.01
CA GLU A 536 22.42 19.90 -2.06
C GLU A 536 23.16 19.86 -3.41
N VAL A 537 23.08 20.95 -4.19
CA VAL A 537 23.80 21.12 -5.45
C VAL A 537 24.84 22.24 -5.33
N ARG A 538 26.11 21.91 -5.55
CA ARG A 538 27.20 22.89 -5.64
C ARG A 538 27.07 23.74 -6.91
N ASP A 539 27.67 24.92 -6.89
CA ASP A 539 27.76 25.77 -8.07
C ASP A 539 28.52 25.07 -9.20
N GLY A 540 28.10 25.34 -10.44
CA GLY A 540 28.64 24.70 -11.63
C GLY A 540 27.56 24.17 -12.56
N GLU A 541 27.99 23.35 -13.51
CA GLU A 541 27.13 22.75 -14.54
C GLU A 541 26.63 21.36 -14.10
N ILE A 542 25.33 21.15 -14.24
CA ILE A 542 24.64 19.90 -13.96
C ILE A 542 23.89 19.46 -15.23
N ILE A 543 24.05 18.20 -15.57
CA ILE A 543 23.37 17.52 -16.66
C ILE A 543 22.19 16.76 -16.06
N LEU A 544 21.00 17.10 -16.53
CA LEU A 544 19.75 16.42 -16.19
C LEU A 544 19.34 15.51 -17.34
N LYS A 545 18.77 14.35 -17.01
CA LYS A 545 18.09 13.50 -18.00
C LYS A 545 16.67 13.22 -17.50
N PHE A 546 15.68 13.67 -18.25
CA PHE A 546 14.28 13.43 -17.97
C PHE A 546 13.85 12.18 -18.73
N HIS A 547 13.45 11.14 -18.00
CA HIS A 547 12.99 9.87 -18.55
C HIS A 547 11.47 9.86 -18.59
N PHE A 548 10.90 9.63 -19.76
CA PHE A 548 9.45 9.61 -19.98
C PHE A 548 8.94 8.18 -20.18
N TRP A 549 7.67 7.96 -19.85
CA TRP A 549 7.02 6.65 -19.94
C TRP A 549 6.91 6.12 -21.38
N SER A 550 6.94 6.98 -22.40
CA SER A 550 7.04 6.51 -23.79
C SER A 550 8.42 5.95 -24.16
N GLY A 551 9.41 6.08 -23.28
CA GLY A 551 10.82 5.74 -23.51
C GLY A 551 11.67 6.88 -24.08
N GLU A 552 11.11 8.07 -24.29
CA GLU A 552 11.90 9.25 -24.67
C GLU A 552 12.76 9.71 -23.49
N ILE A 553 13.98 10.16 -23.78
CA ILE A 553 14.90 10.74 -22.80
C ILE A 553 15.33 12.11 -23.30
N ILE A 554 15.07 13.14 -22.49
CA ILE A 554 15.44 14.52 -22.81
C ILE A 554 16.58 14.97 -21.91
N THR A 555 17.74 15.25 -22.52
CA THR A 555 18.88 15.86 -21.82
C THR A 555 18.67 17.37 -21.70
N TYR A 556 18.91 17.89 -20.51
CA TYR A 556 18.82 19.31 -20.21
C TYR A 556 19.99 19.71 -19.33
N LYS A 557 20.49 20.92 -19.51
CA LYS A 557 21.64 21.44 -18.77
C LYS A 557 21.19 22.58 -17.89
N ILE A 558 21.63 22.59 -16.63
CA ILE A 558 21.52 23.75 -15.75
C ILE A 558 22.90 24.21 -15.29
N THR A 559 23.04 25.51 -15.09
CA THR A 559 24.21 26.13 -14.46
C THR A 559 23.75 26.90 -13.24
N LYS A 560 24.23 26.50 -12.06
CA LYS A 560 23.96 27.16 -10.78
C LYS A 560 25.13 28.07 -10.41
N ASN A 561 24.84 29.30 -10.03
CA ASN A 561 25.80 30.27 -9.49
C ASN A 561 25.14 31.03 -8.32
N GLY A 562 25.53 30.70 -7.10
CA GLY A 562 24.83 31.14 -5.90
C GLY A 562 23.35 30.75 -5.93
N SER A 563 22.46 31.74 -5.87
CA SER A 563 21.01 31.56 -5.96
C SER A 563 20.46 31.64 -7.39
N SER A 564 21.28 31.97 -8.39
CA SER A 564 20.88 32.07 -9.79
C SER A 564 21.04 30.74 -10.52
N VAL A 565 20.05 30.38 -11.34
CA VAL A 565 20.06 29.16 -12.15
C VAL A 565 19.68 29.49 -13.59
N THR A 566 20.53 29.10 -14.54
CA THR A 566 20.23 29.17 -15.98
C THR A 566 20.06 27.75 -16.51
N GLY A 567 18.98 27.49 -17.25
CA GLY A 567 18.71 26.21 -17.88
C GLY A 567 18.69 26.31 -19.41
N ASN A 568 19.24 25.31 -20.09
CA ASN A 568 19.27 25.21 -21.55
C ASN A 568 19.06 23.76 -22.01
N VAL A 569 18.38 23.59 -23.14
CA VAL A 569 18.33 22.30 -23.83
C VAL A 569 19.73 21.98 -24.36
N SER A 570 20.17 20.74 -24.15
CA SER A 570 21.47 20.27 -24.67
C SER A 570 21.40 19.83 -26.12
#